data_AF-A0A5V9BW16-F1
#
_entry.id   AF-A0A5V9BW16-F1
#
_cell.length_a   1.000
_cell.length_b   1.000
_cell.length_c   1.000
_cell.angle_alpha   90.00
_cell.angle_beta   90.00
_cell.angle_gamma   90.00
#
_symmetry.space_group_name_H-M   'P 1'
#
loop_
_entity.id
_entity.type
_entity.pdbx_description
1 polymer ?
#
loop_
_entity_poly.entity_id
_entity_poly.type
_entity_poly.pdbx_seq_one_letter_code
_entity_poly.pdbx_strand_id
1 'polypeptide(L)'
;RLKKLIWLAAQDVREGLAGRYVYQQQELASLCGVKPDNWSHNYADYWRAMSNIFKRLDTESLLCLVKTRSQQKATFSQQGIAKVN
;
A
#
# COMPACT_ATOMS: atom_id res chain seq x y z
N ARG A 1 -14.10 15.37 -3.76
CA ARG A 1 -13.71 14.45 -4.86
C ARG A 1 -12.30 13.90 -4.67
N LEU A 2 -11.26 14.74 -4.57
CA LEU A 2 -9.88 14.28 -4.31
C LEU A 2 -9.71 13.37 -3.09
N LYS A 3 -10.28 13.75 -1.92
CA LYS A 3 -10.25 12.90 -0.71
C LYS A 3 -10.84 11.50 -0.95
N LYS A 4 -11.91 11.40 -1.75
CA LYS A 4 -12.55 10.13 -2.10
C LYS A 4 -11.62 9.28 -2.98
N LEU A 5 -10.96 9.90 -3.95
CA LEU A 5 -10.00 9.23 -4.83
C LEU A 5 -8.80 8.67 -4.04
N ILE A 6 -8.24 9.46 -3.11
CA ILE A 6 -7.14 9.03 -2.24
C ILE A 6 -7.56 7.82 -1.40
N TRP A 7 -8.76 7.88 -0.80
CA TRP A 7 -9.27 6.80 0.04
C TRP A 7 -9.54 5.52 -0.76
N LEU A 8 -10.11 5.64 -1.95
CA LEU A 8 -10.30 4.52 -2.87
C LEU A 8 -8.97 3.90 -3.30
N ALA A 9 -7.95 4.71 -3.61
CA ALA A 9 -6.62 4.20 -3.98
C ALA A 9 -5.95 3.45 -2.83
N ALA A 10 -6.09 3.95 -1.60
CA ALA A 10 -5.59 3.24 -0.41
C ALA A 10 -6.26 1.87 -0.24
N GLN A 11 -7.59 1.82 -0.39
CA GLN A 11 -8.35 0.59 -0.28
C GLN A 11 -7.97 -0.40 -1.39
N ASP A 12 -7.89 0.09 -2.63
CA ASP A 12 -7.59 -0.72 -3.81
C ASP A 12 -6.21 -1.38 -3.73
N VAL A 13 -5.19 -0.61 -3.30
CA VAL A 13 -3.85 -1.17 -3.06
C VAL A 13 -3.86 -2.21 -1.95
N ARG A 14 -4.58 -1.96 -0.85
CA ARG A 14 -4.69 -2.92 0.26
C ARG A 14 -5.33 -4.24 -0.19
N GLU A 15 -6.45 -4.19 -0.91
CA GLU A 15 -7.12 -5.40 -1.39
C GLU A 15 -6.28 -6.12 -2.46
N GLY A 16 -5.62 -5.36 -3.36
CA GLY A 16 -4.71 -5.92 -4.36
C GLY A 16 -3.51 -6.66 -3.74
N LEU A 17 -2.90 -6.10 -2.68
CA LEU A 17 -1.83 -6.77 -1.93
C LEU A 17 -2.32 -8.02 -1.20
N ALA A 18 -3.59 -8.05 -0.79
CA ALA A 18 -4.24 -9.22 -0.20
C ALA A 18 -4.69 -10.27 -1.23
N GLY A 19 -4.43 -10.06 -2.53
CA GLY A 19 -4.87 -10.95 -3.61
C GLY A 19 -6.39 -10.96 -3.81
N ARG A 20 -7.08 -9.91 -3.37
CA ARG A 20 -8.53 -9.75 -3.45
C ARG A 20 -8.92 -8.88 -4.63
N TYR A 21 -10.21 -8.62 -4.74
CA TYR A 21 -10.79 -7.79 -5.79
C TYR A 21 -10.20 -6.37 -5.80
N VAL A 22 -9.93 -5.88 -7.01
CA VAL A 22 -9.39 -4.55 -7.32
C VAL A 22 -10.36 -3.89 -8.29
N TYR A 23 -10.63 -2.59 -8.08
CA TYR A 23 -11.64 -1.87 -8.83
C TYR A 23 -11.31 -1.77 -10.33
N GLN A 24 -12.35 -1.88 -11.16
CA GLN A 24 -12.24 -1.56 -12.58
C GLN A 24 -12.37 -0.05 -12.82
N GLN A 25 -11.81 0.45 -13.92
CA GLN A 25 -11.85 1.88 -14.26
C GLN A 25 -13.28 2.45 -14.35
N GLN A 26 -14.23 1.66 -14.87
CA GLN A 26 -15.64 2.06 -14.98
C GLN A 26 -16.29 2.21 -13.60
N GLU A 27 -15.97 1.32 -12.66
CA GLU A 27 -16.46 1.40 -11.29
C GLU A 27 -15.86 2.60 -10.56
N LEU A 28 -14.57 2.85 -10.74
CA LEU A 28 -13.91 4.02 -10.15
C LEU A 28 -14.51 5.33 -10.66
N ALA A 29 -14.85 5.39 -11.95
CA ALA A 29 -15.55 6.52 -12.54
C ALA A 29 -16.92 6.74 -11.87
N SER A 30 -17.72 5.67 -11.75
CA SER A 30 -19.03 5.67 -11.08
C SER A 30 -18.91 6.09 -9.60
N LEU A 31 -17.98 5.48 -8.86
CA LEU A 31 -17.70 5.80 -7.46
C LEU A 31 -17.23 7.24 -7.29
N CYS A 32 -16.45 7.79 -8.21
CA CYS A 32 -16.03 9.19 -8.16
C CYS A 32 -17.10 10.17 -8.69
N GLY A 33 -18.22 9.67 -9.23
CA GLY A 33 -19.28 10.48 -9.84
C GLY A 33 -18.81 11.21 -11.09
N VAL A 34 -17.90 10.60 -11.86
CA VAL A 34 -17.38 11.13 -13.12
C VAL A 34 -17.76 10.23 -14.28
N LYS A 35 -17.92 10.81 -15.47
CA LYS A 35 -18.13 10.02 -16.69
C LYS A 35 -16.89 9.17 -16.99
N PRO A 36 -17.05 7.96 -17.57
CA PRO A 36 -15.92 7.11 -17.97
C PRO A 36 -14.91 7.84 -18.86
N ASP A 37 -15.37 8.66 -19.81
CA ASP A 37 -14.49 9.44 -20.67
C ASP A 37 -13.64 10.44 -19.88
N ASN A 38 -14.25 11.14 -18.93
CA ASN A 38 -13.55 12.08 -18.06
C ASN A 38 -12.55 11.37 -17.14
N TRP A 39 -12.85 10.13 -16.73
CA TRP A 39 -11.94 9.32 -15.94
C TRP A 39 -10.64 9.03 -16.70
N SER A 40 -10.77 8.48 -17.91
CA SER A 40 -9.62 8.10 -18.74
C SER A 40 -8.73 9.30 -19.09
N HIS A 41 -9.32 10.47 -19.35
CA HIS A 41 -8.58 11.66 -19.73
C HIS A 41 -7.96 12.42 -18.54
N ASN A 42 -8.67 12.53 -17.42
CA ASN A 42 -8.29 13.46 -16.36
C ASN A 42 -7.92 12.79 -15.02
N TYR A 43 -8.32 11.53 -14.78
CA TYR A 43 -8.16 10.89 -13.46
C TYR A 43 -7.27 9.65 -13.48
N ALA A 44 -7.09 9.00 -14.62
CA ALA A 44 -6.31 7.77 -14.74
C ALA A 44 -4.86 7.95 -14.26
N ASP A 45 -4.20 9.05 -14.61
CA ASP A 45 -2.80 9.28 -14.21
C ASP A 45 -2.68 9.65 -12.73
N TYR A 46 -3.61 10.46 -12.19
CA TYR A 46 -3.65 10.72 -10.75
C TYR A 46 -3.91 9.44 -9.95
N TRP A 47 -4.80 8.57 -10.43
CA TRP A 47 -5.06 7.27 -9.82
C TRP A 47 -3.80 6.39 -9.78
N ARG A 48 -3.08 6.29 -10.90
CA ARG A 48 -1.81 5.55 -10.99
C ARG A 48 -0.77 6.13 -10.02
N ALA A 49 -0.63 7.45 -9.97
CA ALA A 49 0.29 8.11 -9.07
C ALA A 49 -0.03 7.80 -7.59
N MET A 50 -1.30 7.93 -7.17
CA MET A 50 -1.73 7.62 -5.81
C MET A 50 -1.50 6.14 -5.47
N SER A 51 -1.87 5.24 -6.37
CA SER A 51 -1.66 3.79 -6.19
C SER A 51 -0.18 3.45 -6.02
N ASN A 52 0.70 4.08 -6.81
CA ASN A 52 2.14 3.89 -6.69
C ASN A 52 2.69 4.42 -5.36
N ILE A 53 2.20 5.56 -4.87
CA ILE A 53 2.58 6.09 -3.55
C ILE A 53 2.23 5.10 -2.45
N PHE A 54 1.00 4.55 -2.44
CA PHE A 54 0.59 3.57 -1.43
C PHE A 54 1.39 2.27 -1.51
N LYS A 55 1.68 1.75 -2.71
CA LYS A 55 2.52 0.56 -2.88
C LYS A 55 3.94 0.79 -2.38
N ARG A 56 4.52 1.97 -2.66
CA ARG A 56 5.85 2.33 -2.17
C ARG A 56 5.86 2.44 -0.65
N LEU A 57 4.86 3.10 -0.07
CA LEU A 57 4.71 3.23 1.39
C LEU A 57 4.63 1.85 2.07
N ASP A 58 3.82 0.95 1.53
CA ASP A 58 3.69 -0.42 2.05
C ASP A 58 5.04 -1.17 1.97
N THR A 59 5.71 -1.13 0.82
CA THR A 59 7.01 -1.77 0.62
C THR A 59 8.10 -1.22 1.56
N GLU A 60 8.19 0.10 1.70
CA GLU A 60 9.13 0.75 2.61
C GLU A 60 8.86 0.38 4.07
N SER A 61 7.58 0.28 4.46
CA SER A 61 7.20 -0.15 5.81
C SER A 61 7.60 -1.61 6.08
N LEU A 62 7.40 -2.52 5.13
CA LEU A 62 7.81 -3.92 5.23
C LEU A 62 9.33 -4.04 5.34
N LEU A 63 10.08 -3.32 4.50
CA LEU A 63 11.54 -3.29 4.57
C LEU A 63 12.05 -2.78 5.92
N CYS A 64 11.43 -1.73 6.46
CA CYS A 64 11.75 -1.20 7.78
C CYS A 64 11.51 -2.26 8.88
N LEU A 65 10.34 -2.91 8.88
CA LEU A 65 10.01 -3.96 9.85
C LEU A 65 10.97 -5.15 9.78
N VAL A 66 11.32 -5.60 8.57
CA VAL A 66 12.29 -6.69 8.38
C VAL A 66 13.66 -6.32 8.93
N LYS A 67 14.14 -5.09 8.67
CA LYS A 67 15.41 -4.58 9.22
C LYS A 67 15.38 -4.54 10.75
N THR A 68 14.32 -3.96 11.33
CA THR A 68 14.16 -3.89 12.79
C THR A 68 14.13 -5.27 13.44
N ARG A 69 13.37 -6.21 12.86
CA ARG A 69 13.31 -7.59 13.37
C ARG A 69 14.65 -8.31 13.25
N SER A 70 15.37 -8.12 12.15
CA SER A 70 16.71 -8.67 11.97
C SER A 70 17.67 -8.15 13.04
N GLN A 71 17.65 -6.84 13.30
CA GLN A 71 18.47 -6.21 14.33
C GLN A 71 18.15 -6.76 15.73
N GLN A 72 16.87 -6.83 16.09
CA GLN A 72 16.43 -7.39 17.38
C GLN A 72 16.88 -8.84 17.53
N LYS A 73 16.69 -9.67 16.50
CA LYS A 73 17.15 -11.06 16.52
C LYS A 73 18.65 -11.14 16.77
N ALA A 74 19.46 -10.33 16.07
CA ALA A 74 20.91 -10.32 16.25
C ALA A 74 21.30 -9.90 17.68
N THR A 75 20.68 -8.86 18.23
CA THR A 75 20.97 -8.37 19.58
C THR A 75 20.58 -9.38 20.67
N PHE A 76 19.39 -9.96 20.61
CA PHE A 76 18.90 -10.88 21.64
C PHE A 76 19.51 -12.28 21.56
N SER A 77 19.96 -12.72 20.38
CA SER A 77 20.65 -14.02 20.25
C SER A 77 21.99 -14.05 20.99
N GLN A 78 22.63 -12.90 21.20
CA GLN A 78 23.89 -12.79 21.93
C GLN A 78 23.71 -12.73 23.46
N GLN A 79 22.55 -12.29 23.95
CA GLN A 79 22.27 -12.19 25.38
C GLN A 79 21.75 -13.49 26.00
N GLY A 80 21.32 -14.47 25.19
CA GLY A 80 20.76 -15.75 25.64
C GLY A 80 21.79 -16.83 26.01
N ILE A 81 23.09 -16.61 25.78
CA ILE A 81 24.14 -17.51 26.30
C ILE A 81 24.39 -17.11 27.75
N ALA A 82 23.48 -17.50 28.64
CA ALA A 82 23.74 -17.45 30.07
C ALA A 82 25.02 -18.24 30.34
N LYS A 83 26.02 -17.57 30.93
CA LYS A 83 27.24 -18.20 31.43
C LYS A 83 26.81 -19.33 32.35
N VAL A 84 27.10 -20.57 31.97
CA VAL A 84 26.88 -21.74 32.83
C VAL A 84 28.01 -21.71 33.86
N ASN A 85 27.64 -21.59 35.14
CA ASN A 85 28.56 -21.58 36.28
C ASN A 85 29.13 -22.97 36.53
#